data_AF-A0A535V5A9-F1
#
_entry.id   AF-A0A535V5A9-F1
#
_cell.length_a   1.000
_cell.length_b   1.000
_cell.length_c   1.000
_cell.angle_alpha   90.00
_cell.angle_beta   90.00
_cell.angle_gamma   90.00
#
_symmetry.space_group_name_H-M   'P 1'
#
loop_
_entity.id
_entity.type
_entity.pdbx_description
1 polymer ?
#
loop_
_entity_poly.entity_id
_entity_poly.type
_entity_poly.pdbx_seq_one_letter_code
_entity_poly.pdbx_strand_id
1 'polypeptide(L)'
;MGGSLAVRANSQVAGHAARMAGAAFLCELRRNGPLSTLVGRYLQALFAQISQSAGCNRLHTTEQRLSRWLLMSHDRVGTDEFLITHEFLGQMLGSQRATVTLSAGLLQAAGLIRYHRGRVTVLERAGLEATSCECYEVIRAELEAVVGLTA
;
A
#
# COMPACT_ATOMS: atom_id res chain seq x y z
N MET A 1 -26.75 15.80 -6.79
CA MET A 1 -25.51 15.89 -7.60
C MET A 1 -24.54 14.80 -7.14
N GLY A 2 -24.62 13.61 -7.74
CA GLY A 2 -23.74 12.47 -7.44
C GLY A 2 -22.68 12.37 -8.53
N GLY A 3 -21.65 13.21 -8.47
CA GLY A 3 -20.50 13.08 -9.34
C GLY A 3 -19.73 11.83 -8.94
N SER A 4 -20.03 10.69 -9.53
CA SER A 4 -19.20 9.50 -9.39
C SER A 4 -17.86 9.82 -10.06
N LEU A 5 -16.85 10.15 -9.26
CA LEU A 5 -15.48 9.87 -9.69
C LEU A 5 -15.47 8.40 -10.10
N ALA A 6 -15.20 8.13 -11.38
CA ALA A 6 -15.09 6.76 -11.86
C ALA A 6 -13.82 6.18 -11.27
N VAL A 7 -13.94 5.51 -10.12
CA VAL A 7 -12.83 4.84 -9.45
C VAL A 7 -12.74 3.42 -10.00
N ARG A 8 -11.56 3.05 -10.51
CA ARG A 8 -11.22 1.67 -10.83
C ARG A 8 -10.49 1.06 -9.64
N ALA A 9 -10.99 -0.06 -9.14
CA ALA A 9 -10.29 -0.90 -8.18
C ALA A 9 -9.72 -2.13 -8.90
N ASN A 10 -8.45 -2.45 -8.67
CA ASN A 10 -7.80 -3.62 -9.25
C ASN A 10 -7.18 -4.44 -8.12
N SER A 11 -7.37 -5.77 -8.12
CA SER A 11 -6.61 -6.68 -7.26
C SER A 11 -5.36 -7.13 -8.01
N GLN A 12 -4.17 -6.80 -7.50
CA GLN A 12 -2.91 -7.21 -8.12
C GLN A 12 -2.49 -8.63 -7.73
N VAL A 13 -3.01 -9.10 -6.60
CA VAL A 13 -2.78 -10.45 -6.09
C VAL A 13 -4.11 -11.20 -6.08
N ALA A 14 -4.05 -12.50 -6.38
CA ALA A 14 -5.23 -13.37 -6.31
C ALA A 14 -5.75 -13.45 -4.88
N GLY A 15 -7.06 -13.41 -4.70
CA GLY A 15 -7.68 -13.44 -3.37
C GLY A 15 -9.20 -13.47 -3.45
N HIS A 16 -9.83 -13.42 -2.28
CA HIS A 16 -11.29 -13.39 -2.14
C HIS A 16 -11.77 -11.97 -1.89
N ALA A 17 -12.91 -11.62 -2.47
CA ALA A 17 -13.56 -10.34 -2.24
C ALA A 17 -15.02 -10.56 -1.85
N ALA A 18 -15.48 -9.84 -0.83
CA ALA A 18 -16.90 -9.76 -0.48
C ALA A 18 -17.51 -8.51 -1.12
N ARG A 19 -18.78 -8.63 -1.55
CA ARG A 19 -19.54 -7.51 -2.14
C ARG A 19 -20.86 -7.34 -1.40
N MET A 20 -21.25 -6.10 -1.19
CA MET A 20 -22.60 -5.73 -0.74
C MET A 20 -23.16 -4.57 -1.57
N ALA A 21 -24.47 -4.34 -1.48
CA ALA A 21 -25.10 -3.18 -2.10
C ALA A 21 -24.68 -1.90 -1.36
N GLY A 22 -24.32 -0.84 -2.09
CA GLY A 22 -23.91 0.44 -1.49
C GLY A 22 -24.99 1.06 -0.59
N ALA A 23 -26.27 0.92 -0.97
CA ALA A 23 -27.39 1.38 -0.14
C ALA A 23 -27.48 0.62 1.20
N ALA A 24 -27.20 -0.70 1.20
CA ALA A 24 -27.17 -1.50 2.43
C ALA A 24 -26.00 -1.09 3.33
N PHE A 25 -24.82 -0.83 2.74
CA PHE A 25 -23.65 -0.31 3.46
C PHE A 25 -23.96 1.03 4.14
N LEU A 26 -24.52 1.99 3.40
CA LEU A 26 -24.91 3.30 3.94
C LEU A 26 -26.04 3.21 4.99
N CYS A 27 -26.93 2.23 4.88
CA CYS A 27 -27.92 1.96 5.92
C CYS A 27 -27.25 1.50 7.21
N GLU A 28 -26.32 0.54 7.11
CA GLU A 28 -25.59 0.02 8.27
C GLU A 28 -24.72 1.08 8.95
N LEU A 29 -24.02 1.92 8.18
CA LEU A 29 -23.23 3.02 8.74
C LEU A 29 -24.07 4.00 9.58
N ARG A 30 -25.30 4.29 9.15
CA ARG A 30 -26.22 5.20 9.88
C ARG A 30 -26.70 4.64 11.22
N ARG A 31 -26.56 3.34 11.45
CA ARG A 31 -26.91 2.71 12.73
C ARG A 31 -25.89 2.98 13.82
N ASN A 32 -24.73 3.57 13.48
CA ASN A 32 -23.63 3.87 14.41
C ASN A 32 -23.16 2.65 15.22
N GLY A 33 -23.24 1.46 14.61
CA GLY A 33 -22.75 0.21 15.20
C GLY A 33 -21.26 -0.05 14.92
N PRO A 34 -20.77 -1.27 15.22
CA PRO A 34 -19.36 -1.64 15.06
C PRO A 34 -18.79 -1.40 13.66
N LEU A 35 -19.60 -1.62 12.60
CA LEU A 35 -19.17 -1.34 11.22
C LEU A 35 -18.89 0.15 11.02
N SER A 36 -19.70 1.04 11.59
CA SER A 36 -19.52 2.49 11.50
C SER A 36 -18.21 2.92 12.17
N THR A 37 -17.93 2.39 13.37
CA THR A 37 -16.65 2.63 14.07
C THR A 37 -15.46 2.12 13.26
N LEU A 38 -15.53 0.89 12.72
CA LEU A 38 -14.46 0.31 11.92
C LEU A 38 -14.18 1.14 10.65
N VAL A 39 -15.23 1.54 9.94
CA VAL A 39 -15.11 2.38 8.74
C VAL A 39 -14.54 3.76 9.09
N GLY A 40 -14.95 4.35 10.20
CA GLY A 40 -14.38 5.62 10.69
C GLY A 40 -12.88 5.52 10.93
N ARG A 41 -12.43 4.49 11.65
CA ARG A 41 -11.00 4.22 11.90
C ARG A 41 -10.23 3.97 10.61
N TYR A 42 -10.80 3.15 9.71
CA TYR A 42 -10.18 2.89 8.41
C TYR A 42 -10.03 4.15 7.56
N LEU A 43 -11.06 5.01 7.53
CA LEU A 43 -11.00 6.28 6.81
C LEU A 43 -9.91 7.20 7.39
N GLN A 44 -9.78 7.28 8.72
CA GLN A 44 -8.69 8.03 9.36
C GLN A 44 -7.32 7.51 8.93
N ALA A 45 -7.08 6.20 9.04
CA ALA A 45 -5.81 5.59 8.61
C ALA A 45 -5.54 5.79 7.11
N LEU A 46 -6.58 5.70 6.28
CA LEU A 46 -6.48 5.94 4.84
C LEU A 46 -6.09 7.40 4.54
N PHE A 47 -6.71 8.38 5.22
CA PHE A 47 -6.35 9.79 5.06
C PHE A 47 -4.94 10.10 5.55
N ALA A 48 -4.50 9.47 6.65
CA ALA A 48 -3.12 9.55 7.11
C ALA A 48 -2.16 9.00 6.06
N GLN A 49 -2.44 7.82 5.49
CA GLN A 49 -1.63 7.21 4.43
C GLN A 49 -1.54 8.08 3.17
N ILE A 50 -2.66 8.69 2.75
CA ILE A 50 -2.71 9.59 1.59
C ILE A 50 -1.85 10.84 1.85
N SER A 51 -2.06 11.49 3.00
CA SER A 51 -1.33 12.69 3.40
C SER A 51 0.17 12.43 3.50
N GLN A 52 0.55 11.34 4.16
CA GLN A 52 1.94 10.94 4.31
C GLN A 52 2.55 10.64 2.94
N SER A 53 1.88 9.86 2.09
CA SER A 53 2.38 9.53 0.75
C SER A 53 2.59 10.76 -0.13
N ALA A 54 1.73 11.78 -0.03
CA ALA A 54 1.91 13.05 -0.73
C ALA A 54 3.18 13.79 -0.28
N GLY A 55 3.44 13.84 1.04
CA GLY A 55 4.68 14.38 1.59
C GLY A 55 5.92 13.58 1.18
N CYS A 56 5.85 12.25 1.27
CA CYS A 56 6.97 11.37 0.95
C CYS A 56 7.41 11.55 -0.52
N ASN A 57 6.49 11.88 -1.45
CA ASN A 57 6.81 12.13 -2.85
C ASN A 57 7.78 13.30 -3.07
N ARG A 58 7.79 14.29 -2.18
CA ARG A 58 8.68 15.45 -2.25
C ARG A 58 9.97 15.27 -1.45
N LEU A 59 9.90 14.51 -0.36
CA LEU A 59 10.96 14.47 0.66
C LEU A 59 11.90 13.26 0.54
N HIS A 60 11.48 12.19 -0.13
CA HIS A 60 12.24 10.93 -0.15
C HIS A 60 12.54 10.45 -1.57
N THR A 61 13.60 9.66 -1.68
CA THR A 61 14.01 9.09 -2.96
C THR A 61 13.01 8.03 -3.43
N THR A 62 13.00 7.75 -4.74
CA THR A 62 12.15 6.69 -5.30
C THR A 62 12.51 5.32 -4.71
N GLU A 63 13.77 5.08 -4.35
CA GLU A 63 14.22 3.85 -3.68
C GLU A 63 13.59 3.67 -2.29
N GLN A 64 13.62 4.72 -1.46
CA GLN A 64 12.97 4.70 -0.14
C GLN A 64 11.46 4.48 -0.26
N ARG A 65 10.83 5.17 -1.23
CA ARG A 65 9.38 5.09 -1.48
C ARG A 65 8.98 3.74 -2.05
N LEU A 66 9.80 3.14 -2.92
CA LEU A 66 9.62 1.80 -3.44
C LEU A 66 9.74 0.76 -2.33
N SER A 67 10.76 0.87 -1.48
CA SER A 67 10.97 -0.03 -0.33
C SER A 67 9.77 0.00 0.61
N ARG A 68 9.27 1.19 0.97
CA ARG A 68 8.02 1.36 1.74
C ARG A 68 6.83 0.70 1.05
N TRP A 69 6.66 0.91 -0.25
CA TRP A 69 5.52 0.35 -0.99
C TRP A 69 5.56 -1.18 -1.04
N LEU A 70 6.75 -1.75 -1.21
CA LEU A 70 6.97 -3.20 -1.19
C LEU A 70 6.70 -3.79 0.20
N LEU A 71 7.16 -3.15 1.28
CA LEU A 71 6.85 -3.57 2.66
C LEU A 71 5.35 -3.54 2.95
N MET A 72 4.69 -2.42 2.64
CA MET A 72 3.23 -2.31 2.81
C MET A 72 2.46 -3.37 2.02
N SER A 73 2.98 -3.79 0.85
CA SER A 73 2.38 -4.85 0.05
C SER A 73 2.66 -6.22 0.65
N HIS A 74 3.88 -6.46 1.11
CA HIS A 74 4.33 -7.68 1.80
C HIS A 74 3.47 -7.95 3.05
N ASP A 75 3.26 -6.94 3.90
CA ASP A 75 2.43 -7.03 5.11
C ASP A 75 0.98 -7.45 4.81
N ARG A 76 0.44 -7.01 3.65
CA ARG A 76 -0.96 -7.24 3.27
C ARG A 76 -1.19 -8.53 2.51
N VAL A 77 -0.21 -8.95 1.73
CA VAL A 77 -0.30 -10.17 0.92
C VAL A 77 0.04 -11.40 1.76
N GLY A 78 0.94 -11.26 2.75
CA GLY A 78 1.35 -12.37 3.61
C GLY A 78 2.22 -13.41 2.91
N THR A 79 2.79 -13.09 1.74
CA THR A 79 3.76 -13.91 1.01
C THR A 79 4.93 -13.06 0.53
N ASP A 80 6.10 -13.67 0.42
CA ASP A 80 7.33 -12.97 0.01
C ASP A 80 7.34 -12.58 -1.47
N GLU A 81 6.46 -13.18 -2.27
CA GLU A 81 6.41 -12.97 -3.71
C GLU A 81 5.05 -12.46 -4.17
N PHE A 82 5.06 -11.46 -5.08
CA PHE A 82 3.84 -10.96 -5.69
C PHE A 82 4.07 -10.40 -7.11
N LEU A 83 3.00 -10.40 -7.91
CA LEU A 83 2.99 -9.94 -9.30
C LEU A 83 2.73 -8.44 -9.36
N ILE A 84 3.76 -7.68 -9.67
CA ILE A 84 3.68 -6.24 -9.83
C ILE A 84 4.67 -5.82 -10.92
N THR A 85 4.25 -4.95 -11.83
CA THR A 85 5.13 -4.45 -12.91
C THR A 85 5.75 -3.11 -12.52
N HIS A 86 6.89 -2.76 -13.14
CA HIS A 86 7.49 -1.43 -12.96
C HIS A 86 6.58 -0.30 -13.45
N GLU A 87 5.73 -0.57 -14.44
CA GLU A 87 4.75 0.40 -14.93
C GLU A 87 3.69 0.69 -13.86
N PHE A 88 3.14 -0.37 -13.25
CA PHE A 88 2.17 -0.23 -12.18
C PHE A 88 2.79 0.49 -10.97
N LEU A 89 4.00 0.12 -10.56
CA LEU A 89 4.74 0.83 -9.52
C LEU A 89 4.97 2.30 -9.88
N GLY A 90 5.27 2.61 -11.15
CA GLY A 90 5.42 3.98 -11.62
C GLY A 90 4.15 4.80 -11.40
N GLN A 91 2.98 4.23 -11.72
CA GLN A 91 1.69 4.86 -11.44
C GLN A 91 1.45 5.06 -9.94
N MET A 92 1.69 4.02 -9.13
CA MET A 92 1.47 4.07 -7.68
C MET A 92 2.43 5.02 -6.96
N LEU A 93 3.66 5.15 -7.46
CA LEU A 93 4.70 6.01 -6.93
C LEU A 93 4.79 7.35 -7.67
N GLY A 94 3.84 7.71 -8.55
CA GLY A 94 3.92 8.97 -9.32
C GLY A 94 5.30 9.22 -9.96
N SER A 95 5.94 8.15 -10.43
CA SER A 95 7.33 8.14 -10.92
C SER A 95 7.39 7.48 -12.29
N GLN A 96 8.38 7.84 -13.09
CA GLN A 96 8.55 7.23 -14.40
C GLN A 96 8.96 5.76 -14.24
N ARG A 97 8.48 4.89 -15.14
CA ARG A 97 8.86 3.45 -15.18
C ARG A 97 10.38 3.26 -15.18
N ALA A 98 11.13 4.12 -15.86
CA ALA A 98 12.59 4.08 -15.89
C ALA A 98 13.19 4.31 -14.49
N THR A 99 12.69 5.30 -13.74
CA THR A 99 13.11 5.59 -12.36
C THR A 99 12.83 4.41 -11.43
N VAL A 100 11.67 3.77 -11.57
CA VAL A 100 11.34 2.54 -10.83
C VAL A 100 12.29 1.41 -11.19
N THR A 101 12.61 1.25 -12.47
CA THR A 101 13.54 0.21 -12.94
C THR A 101 14.93 0.38 -12.35
N LEU A 102 15.44 1.62 -12.29
CA LEU A 102 16.72 1.93 -11.65
C LEU A 102 16.66 1.64 -10.14
N SER A 103 15.61 2.10 -9.46
CA SER A 103 15.45 1.90 -8.01
C SER A 103 15.34 0.41 -7.65
N ALA A 104 14.56 -0.37 -8.40
CA ALA A 104 14.47 -1.81 -8.23
C ALA A 104 15.82 -2.50 -8.49
N GLY A 105 16.60 -2.00 -9.47
CA GLY A 105 17.95 -2.46 -9.73
C GLY A 105 18.92 -2.24 -8.56
N LEU A 106 18.83 -1.09 -7.87
CA LEU A 106 19.61 -0.82 -6.67
C LEU A 106 19.26 -1.78 -5.53
N LEU A 107 17.96 -1.96 -5.26
CA LEU A 107 17.48 -2.92 -4.24
C LEU A 107 17.88 -4.36 -4.58
N GLN A 108 17.90 -4.74 -5.87
CA GLN A 108 18.40 -6.04 -6.31
C GLN A 108 19.91 -6.20 -6.10
N ALA A 109 20.70 -5.19 -6.45
CA ALA A 109 22.15 -5.21 -6.29
C ALA A 109 22.54 -5.30 -4.81
N ALA A 110 21.73 -4.70 -3.92
CA ALA A 110 21.86 -4.83 -2.48
C ALA A 110 21.35 -6.17 -1.90
N GLY A 111 20.79 -7.06 -2.74
CA GLY A 111 20.28 -8.36 -2.30
C GLY A 111 18.95 -8.31 -1.53
N LEU A 112 18.27 -7.17 -1.49
CA LEU A 112 17.04 -6.98 -0.71
C LEU A 112 15.83 -7.58 -1.41
N ILE A 113 15.82 -7.54 -2.75
CA ILE A 113 14.74 -8.07 -3.56
C ILE A 113 15.29 -8.84 -4.76
N ARG A 114 14.43 -9.66 -5.37
CA ARG A 114 14.60 -10.20 -6.72
C ARG A 114 13.47 -9.71 -7.59
N TYR A 115 13.78 -9.25 -8.81
CA TYR A 115 12.75 -8.84 -9.77
C TYR A 115 12.97 -9.55 -11.11
N HIS A 116 11.93 -10.20 -11.61
CA HIS A 116 11.97 -10.84 -12.93
C HIS A 116 10.59 -10.88 -13.57
N ARG A 117 10.46 -10.34 -14.79
CA ARG A 117 9.21 -10.37 -15.59
C ARG A 117 7.94 -9.96 -14.82
N GLY A 118 7.98 -8.85 -14.08
CA GLY A 118 6.81 -8.37 -13.34
C GLY A 118 6.51 -9.15 -12.06
N ARG A 119 7.47 -9.94 -11.57
CA ARG A 119 7.42 -10.65 -10.30
C ARG A 119 8.50 -10.09 -9.40
N VAL A 120 8.13 -9.70 -8.19
CA VAL A 120 9.05 -9.27 -7.15
C VAL A 120 9.00 -10.26 -6.00
N THR A 121 10.17 -10.62 -5.49
CA THR A 121 10.35 -11.42 -4.28
C THR A 121 11.15 -10.61 -3.27
N VAL A 122 10.61 -10.41 -2.08
CA VAL A 122 11.36 -9.84 -0.94
C VAL A 122 12.30 -10.92 -0.43
N LEU A 123 13.60 -10.64 -0.40
CA LEU A 123 14.64 -11.58 0.04
C LEU A 123 15.13 -11.26 1.45
N GLU A 124 15.22 -9.97 1.78
CA GLU A 124 15.74 -9.49 3.05
C GLU A 124 14.87 -8.33 3.53
N ARG A 125 13.90 -8.65 4.40
CA ARG A 125 12.89 -7.69 4.85
C ARG A 125 13.50 -6.60 5.73
N ALA A 126 14.44 -6.94 6.62
CA ALA A 126 15.01 -5.98 7.56
C ALA A 126 15.83 -4.90 6.83
N GLY A 127 16.56 -5.28 5.79
CA GLY A 127 17.31 -4.36 4.94
C GLY A 127 16.39 -3.51 4.06
N LEU A 128 15.23 -4.06 3.65
CA LEU A 128 14.20 -3.28 2.98
C LEU A 128 13.56 -2.26 3.93
N GLU A 129 13.34 -2.61 5.20
CA GLU A 129 12.92 -1.68 6.26
C GLU A 129 13.96 -0.58 6.47
N ALA A 130 15.24 -0.94 6.59
CA ALA A 130 16.34 0.01 6.75
C ALA A 130 16.49 0.96 5.55
N THR A 131 16.09 0.51 4.35
CA THR A 131 16.10 1.33 3.13
C THR A 131 14.82 2.17 3.00
N SER A 132 13.73 1.77 3.64
CA SER A 132 12.47 2.50 3.61
C SER A 132 12.57 3.84 4.33
N CYS A 133 11.73 4.79 3.94
CA CYS A 133 11.59 6.02 4.74
C CYS A 133 10.75 5.75 5.99
N GLU A 134 10.92 6.61 6.99
CA GLU A 134 10.19 6.62 8.25
C GLU A 134 8.66 6.68 8.08
N CYS A 135 8.19 7.13 6.92
CA CYS A 135 6.78 7.08 6.53
C CYS A 135 6.18 5.65 6.63
N TYR A 136 6.99 4.60 6.50
CA TYR A 136 6.53 3.20 6.57
C TYR A 136 5.92 2.88 7.94
N GLU A 137 6.69 3.11 9.02
CA GLU A 137 6.23 2.80 10.38
C GLU A 137 5.01 3.62 10.78
N VAL A 138 4.96 4.90 10.39
CA VAL A 138 3.79 5.76 10.62
C VAL A 138 2.53 5.15 10.00
N ILE A 139 2.62 4.71 8.73
CA ILE A 139 1.47 4.12 8.03
C ILE A 139 1.09 2.75 8.60
N ARG A 140 2.09 1.94 8.96
CA ARG A 140 1.88 0.62 9.55
C ARG A 140 1.11 0.72 10.86
N ALA A 141 1.56 1.60 11.76
CA ALA A 141 0.92 1.83 13.06
C ALA A 141 -0.55 2.30 12.91
N GLU A 142 -0.82 3.23 12.00
CA GLU A 142 -2.19 3.71 11.73
C GLU A 142 -3.10 2.58 11.24
N LEU A 143 -2.59 1.68 10.38
CA LEU A 143 -3.38 0.56 9.89
C LEU A 143 -3.61 -0.52 10.95
N GLU A 144 -2.61 -0.84 11.76
CA GLU A 144 -2.73 -1.78 12.89
C GLU A 144 -3.78 -1.31 13.92
N ALA A 145 -3.89 0.00 14.15
CA ALA A 145 -4.90 0.60 15.02
C ALA A 145 -6.34 0.44 14.51
N VAL A 146 -6.56 0.25 13.19
CA VAL A 146 -7.91 0.06 12.62
C VAL A 146 -8.56 -1.22 13.12
N VAL A 147 -7.80 -2.32 13.06
CA VAL A 147 -8.27 -3.68 13.37
C VAL A 147 -8.19 -4.01 14.86
N GLY A 148 -7.61 -3.12 15.68
CA GLY A 148 -7.45 -3.37 17.12
C GLY A 148 -6.39 -4.43 17.42
N LEU A 149 -5.38 -4.58 16.56
CA LEU A 149 -4.21 -5.44 16.81
C LEU A 149 -3.18 -4.75 17.73
N THR A 150 -3.65 -3.95 18.69
CA THR A 150 -2.82 -3.58 19.83
C THR A 150 -2.78 -4.79 20.76
N ALA A 151 -1.60 -5.43 20.79
CA ALA A 151 -1.25 -6.44 21.79
C ALA A 151 -1.42 -5.92 23.22
#